data_AF-A0A837DUU2-F1
#
_entry.id   AF-A0A837DUU2-F1
#
_cell.length_a   1.000
_cell.length_b   1.000
_cell.length_c   1.000
_cell.angle_alpha   90.00
_cell.angle_beta   90.00
_cell.angle_gamma   90.00
#
_symmetry.space_group_name_H-M   'P 1'
#
loop_
_entity.id
_entity.type
_entity.pdbx_description
1 polymer ?
#
loop_
_entity_poly.entity_id
_entity_poly.type
_entity_poly.pdbx_seq_one_letter_code
_entity_poly.pdbx_strand_id
1 'polypeptide(L)'
;MRAKMRRISELSSRERTDLVYEFFMPSLAATPFTQQANLMGNPAISLPVHVASNELPLGVQFVAKKVREDLLLKMGRLFEQNGKFRII
;
A
#
# COMPACT_ATOMS: atom_id res chain seq x y z
N MET A 1 22.70 -0.95 -8.96
CA MET A 1 21.41 -1.63 -9.21
C MET A 1 21.31 -2.33 -10.58
N ARG A 2 21.07 -1.65 -11.72
CA ARG A 2 20.84 -2.31 -13.05
C ARG A 2 21.97 -3.24 -13.52
N ALA A 3 23.22 -2.85 -13.33
CA ALA A 3 24.38 -3.70 -13.66
C ALA A 3 24.44 -4.98 -12.81
N LYS A 4 24.12 -4.88 -11.50
CA LYS A 4 24.05 -6.03 -10.58
C LYS A 4 22.92 -7.00 -10.99
N MET A 5 21.75 -6.48 -11.38
CA MET A 5 20.63 -7.31 -11.88
C MET A 5 20.99 -8.11 -13.14
N ARG A 6 21.71 -7.51 -14.09
CA ARG A 6 22.13 -8.20 -15.33
C ARG A 6 23.02 -9.42 -15.10
N ARG A 7 23.72 -9.47 -13.95
CA ARG A 7 24.64 -10.54 -13.58
C ARG A 7 24.17 -11.28 -12.32
N ILE A 8 22.87 -11.26 -12.04
CA ILE A 8 22.30 -11.80 -10.79
C ILE A 8 22.61 -13.29 -10.59
N SER A 9 22.74 -14.07 -11.66
CA SER A 9 23.09 -15.49 -11.62
C SER A 9 24.52 -15.75 -11.13
N GLU A 10 25.40 -14.75 -11.20
CA GLU A 10 26.79 -14.83 -10.77
C GLU A 10 26.98 -14.43 -9.30
N LEU A 11 25.95 -13.85 -8.66
CA LEU A 11 25.98 -13.41 -7.27
C LEU A 11 25.79 -14.58 -6.31
N SER A 12 26.49 -14.55 -5.18
CA SER A 12 26.23 -15.47 -4.07
C SER A 12 24.78 -15.32 -3.56
N SER A 13 24.29 -16.33 -2.84
CA SER A 13 22.93 -16.27 -2.26
C SER A 13 22.73 -15.05 -1.35
N ARG A 14 23.78 -14.63 -0.61
CA ARG A 14 23.72 -13.44 0.25
C ARG A 14 23.63 -12.15 -0.58
N GLU A 15 24.49 -12.00 -1.59
CA GLU A 15 24.47 -10.81 -2.45
C GLU A 15 23.17 -10.66 -3.24
N ARG A 16 22.54 -11.78 -3.63
CA ARG A 16 21.19 -11.76 -4.22
C ARG A 16 20.15 -11.25 -3.25
N THR A 17 20.16 -11.74 -2.01
CA THR A 17 19.27 -11.26 -0.96
C THR A 17 19.48 -9.77 -0.69
N ASP A 18 20.73 -9.31 -0.55
CA ASP A 18 21.06 -7.89 -0.32
C ASP A 18 20.57 -7.02 -1.48
N LEU A 19 20.70 -7.49 -2.72
CA LEU A 19 20.18 -6.79 -3.91
C LEU A 19 18.65 -6.67 -3.90
N VAL A 20 17.94 -7.72 -3.46
CA VAL A 20 16.49 -7.69 -3.27
C VAL A 20 16.12 -6.65 -2.21
N TYR A 21 16.77 -6.64 -1.05
CA TYR A 21 16.53 -5.61 -0.03
C TYR A 21 16.80 -4.20 -0.55
N GLU A 22 17.96 -3.96 -1.20
CA GLU A 22 18.32 -2.66 -1.80
C GLU A 22 17.22 -2.16 -2.76
N PHE A 23 16.60 -3.07 -3.50
CA PHE A 23 15.54 -2.73 -4.46
C PHE A 23 14.18 -2.47 -3.81
N PHE A 24 13.76 -3.31 -2.85
CA PHE A 24 12.41 -3.25 -2.30
C PHE A 24 12.26 -2.27 -1.12
N MET A 25 13.30 -2.06 -0.31
CA MET A 25 13.18 -1.23 0.91
C MET A 25 12.68 0.20 0.65
N PRO A 26 13.16 0.94 -0.37
CA PRO A 26 12.64 2.29 -0.64
C PRO A 26 11.14 2.31 -0.94
N SER A 27 10.64 1.32 -1.67
CA SER A 27 9.21 1.22 -2.01
C SER A 27 8.36 0.88 -0.79
N LEU A 28 8.83 -0.04 0.05
CA LEU A 28 8.14 -0.38 1.30
C LEU A 28 8.11 0.80 2.26
N ALA A 29 9.19 1.59 2.34
CA ALA A 29 9.24 2.79 3.18
C ALA A 29 8.27 3.89 2.73
N ALA A 30 8.11 4.06 1.41
CA ALA A 30 7.17 5.05 0.84
C ALA A 30 5.70 4.62 0.98
N THR A 31 5.43 3.31 0.98
CA THR A 31 4.06 2.75 0.99
C THR A 31 3.88 1.64 2.03
N PRO A 32 4.14 1.92 3.33
CA PRO A 32 4.29 0.87 4.34
C PRO A 32 2.99 0.11 4.62
N PHE A 33 1.83 0.70 4.33
CA PHE A 33 0.52 0.15 4.69
C PHE A 33 -0.20 -0.56 3.55
N THR A 34 0.21 -0.38 2.28
CA THR A 34 -0.52 -0.94 1.12
C THR A 34 0.03 -2.29 0.67
N GLN A 35 1.32 -2.54 0.90
CA GLN A 35 2.03 -3.72 0.40
C GLN A 35 1.47 -5.04 0.95
N GLN A 36 0.96 -5.03 2.18
CA GLN A 36 0.28 -6.17 2.77
C GLN A 36 -0.89 -6.64 1.89
N ALA A 37 -1.71 -5.71 1.38
CA ALA A 37 -2.86 -6.06 0.54
C ALA A 37 -2.42 -6.63 -0.81
N ASN A 38 -1.36 -6.05 -1.42
CA ASN A 38 -0.80 -6.53 -2.70
C ASN A 38 -0.25 -7.95 -2.59
N LEU A 39 0.49 -8.25 -1.51
CA LEU A 39 1.12 -9.56 -1.31
C LEU A 39 0.09 -10.64 -0.95
N MET A 40 -0.90 -10.31 -0.12
CA MET A 40 -1.89 -11.30 0.35
C MET A 40 -3.11 -11.43 -0.57
N GLY A 41 -3.34 -10.45 -1.45
CA GLY A 41 -4.52 -10.38 -2.31
C GLY A 41 -5.82 -10.14 -1.54
N ASN A 42 -5.74 -9.49 -0.38
CA ASN A 42 -6.91 -9.06 0.36
C ASN A 42 -7.48 -7.79 -0.27
N PRO A 43 -8.81 -7.66 -0.42
CA PRO A 43 -9.39 -6.41 -0.87
C PRO A 43 -9.13 -5.31 0.18
N ALA A 44 -8.80 -4.12 -0.30
CA ALA A 44 -8.54 -2.94 0.50
C ALA A 44 -9.10 -1.68 -0.16
N ILE A 45 -9.51 -0.71 0.65
CA ILE A 45 -9.98 0.61 0.20
C ILE A 45 -9.35 1.69 1.07
N SER A 46 -8.98 2.83 0.47
CA SER A 46 -8.56 4.03 1.19
C SER A 46 -9.68 5.06 1.12
N LEU A 47 -10.18 5.53 2.26
CA LEU A 47 -11.22 6.55 2.33
C LEU A 47 -10.61 7.89 2.75
N PRO A 48 -10.94 9.01 2.08
CA PRO A 48 -10.39 10.32 2.41
C PRO A 48 -11.15 10.92 3.61
N VAL A 49 -10.51 11.02 4.78
CA VAL A 49 -11.20 11.39 6.03
C VAL A 49 -10.80 12.74 6.59
N HIS A 50 -9.66 13.29 6.15
CA HIS A 50 -9.14 14.56 6.66
C HIS A 50 -8.23 15.24 5.63
N VAL A 51 -8.09 16.56 5.75
CA VAL A 51 -7.05 17.35 5.08
C VAL A 51 -6.23 17.98 6.20
N ALA A 52 -4.94 17.68 6.25
CA ALA A 52 -4.05 18.19 7.28
C ALA A 52 -3.80 19.70 7.11
N SER A 53 -3.26 20.35 8.14
CA SER A 53 -2.99 21.80 8.14
C SER A 53 -2.00 22.29 7.08
N ASN A 54 -1.31 21.37 6.40
CA ASN A 54 -0.43 21.62 5.27
C ASN A 54 -1.11 21.32 3.91
N GLU A 55 -2.44 21.27 3.88
CA GLU A 55 -3.26 21.01 2.69
C GLU A 55 -3.06 19.62 2.06
N LEU A 56 -2.44 18.67 2.79
CA LEU A 56 -2.29 17.30 2.32
C LEU A 56 -3.45 16.41 2.76
N PRO A 57 -4.05 15.60 1.85
CA PRO A 57 -5.13 14.69 2.21
C PRO A 57 -4.61 13.51 3.04
N LEU A 58 -5.39 13.13 4.05
CA LEU A 58 -5.17 11.93 4.86
C LEU A 58 -6.28 10.91 4.63
N GLY A 59 -5.88 9.70 4.27
CA GLY A 59 -6.77 8.56 4.09
C GLY A 59 -6.70 7.58 5.26
N VAL A 60 -7.80 6.85 5.47
CA VAL A 60 -7.82 5.65 6.32
C VAL A 60 -8.01 4.43 5.43
N GLN A 61 -7.09 3.47 5.54
CA GLN A 61 -7.16 2.21 4.80
C GLN A 61 -7.93 1.16 5.59
N PHE A 62 -8.93 0.57 4.97
CA PHE A 62 -9.63 -0.61 5.46
C PHE A 62 -9.23 -1.82 4.61
N VAL A 63 -9.01 -2.95 5.27
CA VAL A 63 -8.70 -4.24 4.62
C VAL A 63 -9.72 -5.26 5.07
N ALA A 64 -10.33 -5.98 4.13
CA ALA A 64 -11.31 -7.03 4.43
C ALA A 64 -10.74 -8.43 4.14
N LYS A 65 -11.47 -9.46 4.58
CA LYS A 65 -11.22 -10.84 4.13
C LYS A 65 -11.42 -10.94 2.61
N LYS A 66 -10.79 -11.93 1.97
CA LYS A 66 -10.96 -12.19 0.54
C LYS A 66 -12.45 -12.34 0.19
N VAL A 67 -12.84 -11.81 -0.97
CA VAL A 67 -14.23 -11.87 -1.51
C VAL A 67 -15.25 -11.13 -0.63
N ARG A 68 -14.80 -10.17 0.19
CA ARG A 68 -15.65 -9.32 1.04
C ARG A 68 -15.54 -7.83 0.71
N GLU A 69 -15.39 -7.53 -0.58
CA GLU A 69 -15.47 -6.18 -1.13
C GLU A 69 -16.80 -5.50 -0.75
N ASP A 70 -17.86 -6.29 -0.57
CA ASP A 70 -19.16 -5.81 -0.09
C ASP A 70 -19.05 -5.03 1.24
N LEU A 71 -18.19 -5.47 2.16
CA LEU A 71 -17.98 -4.77 3.44
C LEU A 71 -17.25 -3.46 3.25
N LEU A 72 -16.25 -3.43 2.37
CA LEU A 72 -15.48 -2.22 2.09
C LEU A 72 -16.35 -1.16 1.41
N LEU A 73 -17.20 -1.57 0.46
CA LEU A 73 -18.15 -0.68 -0.19
C LEU A 73 -19.24 -0.19 0.78
N LYS A 74 -19.71 -1.03 1.70
CA LYS A 74 -20.62 -0.61 2.79
C LYS A 74 -19.95 0.42 3.70
N MET A 75 -18.67 0.25 4.04
CA MET A 75 -17.91 1.22 4.82
C MET A 75 -17.74 2.55 4.07
N GLY A 76 -17.40 2.50 2.78
CA GLY A 76 -17.34 3.69 1.93
C GLY A 76 -18.67 4.44 1.92
N ARG A 77 -19.77 3.72 1.65
CA ARG A 77 -21.13 4.29 1.67
C ARG A 77 -21.50 4.89 3.03
N LEU A 78 -21.14 4.23 4.13
CA LEU A 78 -21.41 4.74 5.48
C LEU A 78 -20.71 6.09 5.70
N PHE A 79 -19.44 6.21 5.30
CA PHE A 79 -18.69 7.47 5.43
C PHE A 79 -19.26 8.56 4.52
N GLU A 80 -19.58 8.21 3.28
CA GLU A 80 -20.19 9.11 2.30
C GLU A 80 -21.52 9.69 2.82
N GLN A 81 -22.46 8.82 3.25
CA GLN A 81 -23.78 9.21 3.75
C GLN A 81 -23.71 10.08 5.01
N ASN A 82 -22.65 9.95 5.79
CA ASN A 82 -22.43 10.74 7.01
C ASN A 82 -21.54 11.97 6.76
N GLY A 83 -21.29 12.34 5.51
CA GLY A 83 -20.51 13.53 5.15
C GLY A 83 -19.08 13.51 5.68
N LYS A 84 -18.49 12.31 5.80
CA LYS A 84 -17.15 12.10 6.38
C LYS A 84 -16.03 12.20 5.36
N PHE A 85 -16.35 12.31 4.07
CA PHE A 85 -15.33 12.53 3.05
C PHE A 85 -14.77 13.95 3.13
N ARG A 86 -13.44 14.05 3.05
CA ARG A 86 -12.69 15.30 2.98
C ARG A 86 -11.84 15.27 1.72
N ILE A 87 -12.31 15.96 0.69
CA ILE A 87 -11.70 16.03 -0.63
C ILE A 87 -11.33 17.50 -0.87
N ILE A 88 -10.12 17.74 -1.39
CA ILE A 88 -9.60 19.06 -1.77
C ILE A 88 -10.16 19.49 -3.13
#